data_AF-A0A536BQ43-F1
#
_entry.id   AF-A0A536BQ43-F1
#
_cell.length_a   1.000
_cell.length_b   1.000
_cell.length_c   1.000
_cell.angle_alpha   90.00
_cell.angle_beta   90.00
_cell.angle_gamma   90.00
#
_symmetry.space_group_name_H-M   'P 1'
#
loop_
_entity.id
_entity.type
_entity.pdbx_description
1 polymer ?
#
loop_
_entity_poly.entity_id
_entity_poly.type
_entity_poly.pdbx_seq_one_letter_code
_entity_poly.pdbx_strand_id
1 'polypeptide(L)'
;MATTAIPAPAPSGTTAWHALTVKDALDAQHVNEAVGLSAAEVESRQAAFGLNKFADAPKEPRRQVFLRQYADPMQVVLLGAGILSFFIPGQVPTGVLLILLTLLNAYLGMSQEGKAEASVAAL
;
A
#
# COMPACT_ATOMS: atom_id res chain seq x y z
N MET A 1 -30.13 -15.41 -37.78
CA MET A 1 -29.02 -15.36 -36.81
C MET A 1 -29.61 -14.87 -35.51
N ALA A 2 -29.74 -15.76 -34.53
CA ALA A 2 -30.44 -15.50 -33.27
C ALA A 2 -29.55 -14.68 -32.34
N THR A 3 -29.98 -13.47 -31.99
CA THR A 3 -29.44 -12.69 -30.87
C THR A 3 -29.89 -13.38 -29.58
N THR A 4 -28.98 -14.11 -28.94
CA THR A 4 -29.20 -14.68 -27.61
C THR A 4 -29.27 -13.54 -26.61
N ALA A 5 -30.48 -13.28 -26.10
CA ALA A 5 -30.69 -12.42 -24.94
C ALA A 5 -30.00 -13.04 -23.72
N ILE A 6 -29.04 -12.33 -23.14
CA ILE A 6 -28.42 -12.72 -21.87
C ILE A 6 -29.46 -12.46 -20.76
N PRO A 7 -29.82 -13.47 -19.96
CA PRO A 7 -30.75 -13.28 -18.84
C PRO A 7 -30.12 -12.36 -17.78
N ALA A 8 -30.93 -11.44 -17.26
CA ALA A 8 -30.54 -10.48 -16.23
C ALA A 8 -30.00 -11.22 -14.98
N PRO A 9 -28.81 -10.87 -14.47
CA PRO A 9 -28.32 -11.45 -13.22
C PRO A 9 -29.21 -10.98 -12.06
N ALA A 10 -29.64 -11.94 -11.24
CA ALA A 10 -30.40 -11.71 -10.01
C ALA A 10 -29.62 -10.80 -9.03
N PRO A 11 -30.31 -9.98 -8.21
CA PRO A 11 -29.70 -8.93 -7.42
C PRO A 11 -28.87 -9.51 -6.27
N SER A 12 -27.56 -9.58 -6.47
CA SER A 12 -26.58 -9.63 -5.39
C SER A 12 -26.33 -8.18 -4.95
N GLY A 13 -26.31 -7.90 -3.65
CA GLY A 13 -26.49 -6.56 -3.04
C GLY A 13 -25.39 -5.51 -3.27
N THR A 14 -24.76 -5.47 -4.45
CA THR A 14 -23.82 -4.44 -4.88
C THR A 14 -24.18 -4.00 -6.29
N THR A 15 -24.57 -2.74 -6.46
CA THR A 15 -24.83 -2.14 -7.77
C THR A 15 -23.59 -2.30 -8.67
N ALA A 16 -23.75 -2.98 -9.80
CA ALA A 16 -22.68 -3.15 -10.78
C ALA A 16 -22.55 -1.87 -11.63
N TRP A 17 -21.92 -0.83 -11.08
CA TRP A 17 -21.80 0.50 -11.71
C TRP A 17 -21.25 0.47 -13.15
N HIS A 18 -20.33 -0.46 -13.43
CA HIS A 18 -19.72 -0.62 -14.76
C HIS A 18 -20.66 -1.18 -15.83
N ALA A 19 -21.79 -1.76 -15.43
CA ALA A 19 -22.77 -2.39 -16.32
C ALA A 19 -24.04 -1.53 -16.51
N LEU A 20 -24.14 -0.39 -15.82
CA LEU A 20 -25.26 0.54 -15.97
C LEU A 20 -25.17 1.30 -17.29
N THR A 21 -26.34 1.63 -17.86
CA THR A 21 -26.37 2.60 -18.96
C THR A 21 -26.08 4.00 -18.42
N VAL A 22 -25.70 4.93 -19.32
CA VAL A 22 -25.42 6.33 -18.94
C VAL A 22 -26.62 6.95 -18.21
N LYS A 23 -27.83 6.71 -18.72
CA LYS A 23 -29.05 7.22 -18.11
C LYS A 23 -29.27 6.65 -16.70
N ASP A 24 -29.12 5.34 -16.54
CA ASP A 24 -29.33 4.68 -15.24
C ASP A 24 -28.29 5.13 -14.21
N ALA A 25 -27.04 5.39 -14.64
CA ALA A 25 -25.99 5.91 -13.77
C ALA A 25 -26.27 7.36 -13.33
N LEU A 26 -26.73 8.21 -14.25
CA LEU A 26 -27.12 9.59 -13.96
C LEU A 26 -28.33 9.65 -13.01
N ASP A 27 -29.34 8.81 -13.25
CA ASP A 27 -30.52 8.71 -12.40
C ASP A 27 -30.15 8.20 -11.00
N ALA A 28 -29.30 7.16 -10.91
CA ALA A 28 -28.83 6.61 -9.64
C ALA A 28 -27.94 7.58 -8.84
N GLN A 29 -27.22 8.46 -9.53
CA GLN A 29 -26.41 9.51 -8.91
C GLN A 29 -27.15 10.84 -8.78
N HIS A 30 -28.41 10.93 -9.22
CA HIS A 30 -29.22 12.16 -9.24
C HIS A 30 -28.49 13.35 -9.90
N VAL A 31 -27.84 13.11 -11.05
CA VAL A 31 -27.06 14.14 -11.77
C VAL A 31 -27.75 14.50 -13.08
N ASN A 32 -27.84 15.80 -13.35
CA ASN A 32 -28.26 16.27 -14.66
C ASN A 32 -27.10 16.17 -15.67
N GLU A 33 -27.32 15.56 -16.82
CA GLU A 33 -26.28 15.39 -17.85
C GLU A 33 -25.74 16.72 -18.40
N ALA A 34 -26.60 17.71 -18.59
CA ALA A 34 -26.24 18.98 -19.25
C ALA A 34 -25.58 19.98 -18.31
N VAL A 35 -25.91 19.93 -17.02
CA VAL A 35 -25.50 20.94 -16.02
C VAL A 35 -24.56 20.36 -14.96
N GLY A 36 -24.54 19.03 -14.79
CA GLY A 36 -23.77 18.35 -13.76
C GLY A 36 -24.38 18.52 -12.36
N LEU A 37 -23.53 18.43 -11.34
CA LEU A 37 -23.89 18.64 -9.94
C LEU A 37 -23.87 20.13 -9.58
N SER A 38 -24.80 20.54 -8.72
CA SER A 38 -24.77 21.88 -8.14
C SER A 38 -23.65 22.03 -7.09
N ALA A 39 -23.18 23.26 -6.85
CA ALA A 39 -22.15 23.53 -5.85
C ALA A 39 -22.54 23.04 -4.45
N ALA A 40 -23.82 23.18 -4.07
CA ALA A 40 -24.34 22.70 -2.79
C ALA A 40 -24.28 21.17 -2.67
N GLU A 41 -24.57 20.44 -3.75
CA GLU A 41 -24.45 18.97 -3.77
C GLU A 41 -23.00 18.52 -3.73
N VAL A 42 -22.10 19.24 -4.40
CA VAL A 42 -20.66 18.97 -4.34
C VAL A 42 -20.15 19.12 -2.90
N GLU A 43 -20.49 20.21 -2.21
CA GLU A 43 -20.10 20.41 -0.80
C GLU A 43 -20.71 19.34 0.11
N SER A 44 -22.00 19.02 -0.06
CA SER A 44 -22.66 17.97 0.72
C SER A 44 -22.00 16.60 0.49
N ARG A 45 -21.61 16.27 -0.75
CA ARG A 45 -20.93 15.01 -1.07
C ARG A 45 -19.50 15.00 -0.52
N GLN A 46 -18.76 16.10 -0.61
CA GLN A 46 -17.42 16.18 -0.01
C GLN A 46 -17.47 16.04 1.52
N ALA A 47 -18.51 16.56 2.18
CA ALA A 47 -18.70 16.37 3.62
C ALA A 47 -19.01 14.90 3.97
N ALA A 48 -19.76 14.19 3.12
CA ALA A 48 -20.14 12.80 3.36
C ALA A 48 -19.05 11.78 3.00
N PHE A 49 -18.37 11.98 1.87
CA PHE A 49 -17.41 11.02 1.30
C PHE A 49 -15.95 11.44 1.49
N GLY A 50 -15.70 12.69 1.88
CA GLY A 50 -14.37 13.27 1.92
C GLY A 50 -13.89 13.71 0.54
N LEU A 51 -12.67 14.25 0.52
CA LEU A 51 -11.98 14.56 -0.72
C LEU A 51 -11.57 13.26 -1.42
N ASN A 52 -11.70 13.20 -2.74
CA ASN A 52 -11.20 12.10 -3.56
C ASN A 52 -9.67 12.16 -3.68
N LYS A 53 -9.00 11.97 -2.54
CA LYS A 53 -7.54 11.91 -2.42
C LYS A 53 -7.18 10.73 -1.53
N PHE A 54 -6.11 10.04 -1.89
CA PHE A 54 -5.56 9.02 -1.01
C PHE A 54 -5.02 9.67 0.26
N ALA A 55 -5.21 9.00 1.39
CA ALA A 55 -4.65 9.46 2.65
C ALA A 55 -3.12 9.34 2.57
N ASP A 56 -2.40 10.42 2.87
CA ASP A 56 -0.96 10.38 2.99
C ASP A 56 -0.60 9.43 4.14
N ALA A 57 0.01 8.29 3.80
CA ALA A 57 0.53 7.39 4.82
C ALA A 57 1.65 8.12 5.58
N PRO A 58 1.63 8.13 6.93
CA PRO A 58 2.70 8.76 7.69
C PRO A 58 4.02 8.06 7.37
N LYS A 59 5.00 8.81 6.86
CA LYS A 59 6.34 8.30 6.57
C LYS A 59 6.96 7.76 7.86
N GLU A 60 7.30 6.48 7.89
CA GLU A 60 8.10 5.94 8.99
C GLU A 60 9.51 6.59 8.94
N PRO A 61 10.00 7.17 10.05
CA PRO A 61 11.33 7.73 10.08
C PRO A 61 12.39 6.64 9.85
N ARG A 62 13.43 6.92 9.05
CA ARG A 62 14.49 5.94 8.67
C ARG A 62 15.12 5.21 9.85
N ARG A 63 15.19 5.84 11.02
CA ARG A 63 15.69 5.23 12.26
C ARG A 63 14.76 4.13 12.79
N GLN A 64 13.45 4.29 12.65
CA GLN A 64 12.45 3.32 13.08
C GLN A 64 12.47 2.08 12.17
N VAL A 65 12.60 2.27 10.86
CA VAL A 65 12.80 1.16 9.90
C VAL A 65 14.06 0.36 10.23
N PHE A 66 15.18 1.06 10.51
CA PHE A 66 16.42 0.40 10.93
C PHE A 66 16.23 -0.41 12.21
N LEU A 67 15.62 0.18 13.25
CA LEU A 67 15.36 -0.51 14.52
C LEU A 67 14.44 -1.73 14.34
N ARG A 68 13.44 -1.65 13.45
CA ARG A 68 12.55 -2.77 13.13
C ARG A 68 13.32 -3.94 12.51
N GLN A 69 14.32 -3.68 11.67
CA GLN A 69 15.17 -4.74 11.13
C GLN A 69 15.93 -5.48 12.24
N TYR A 70 16.40 -4.78 13.27
CA TYR A 70 17.07 -5.37 14.42
C TYR A 70 16.12 -5.94 15.47
N ALA A 71 14.81 -5.69 15.37
CA ALA A 71 13.79 -6.34 16.18
C ALA A 71 13.36 -7.70 15.59
N ASP A 72 13.73 -8.00 14.33
CA ASP A 72 13.48 -9.29 13.71
C ASP A 72 14.26 -10.41 14.44
N PRO A 73 13.59 -11.46 14.94
CA PRO A 73 14.25 -12.54 15.68
C PRO A 73 15.41 -13.19 14.91
N MET A 74 15.29 -13.35 13.59
CA MET A 74 16.33 -13.94 12.75
C MET A 74 17.54 -13.02 12.65
N GLN A 75 17.32 -11.70 12.53
CA GLN A 75 18.40 -10.71 12.51
C GLN A 75 19.13 -10.66 13.87
N VAL A 76 18.39 -10.73 14.99
CA VAL A 76 18.98 -10.76 16.34
C VAL A 76 19.88 -11.98 16.51
N VAL A 77 19.45 -13.15 16.05
CA VAL A 77 20.25 -14.37 16.09
C VAL A 77 21.51 -14.22 15.25
N LEU A 78 21.41 -13.68 14.02
CA LEU A 78 22.57 -13.44 13.16
C LEU A 78 23.58 -12.48 13.78
N LEU A 79 23.08 -11.39 14.38
CA LEU A 79 23.92 -10.42 15.08
C LEU A 79 24.61 -11.06 16.28
N GLY A 80 23.88 -11.84 17.08
CA GLY A 80 24.44 -12.59 18.21
C GLY A 80 25.51 -13.59 17.78
N ALA A 81 25.28 -14.33 16.69
CA ALA A 81 26.25 -15.26 16.12
C ALA A 81 27.51 -14.53 15.60
N GLY A 82 27.34 -13.37 14.97
CA GLY A 82 28.44 -12.52 14.53
C GLY A 82 29.29 -12.01 15.70
N ILE A 83 28.64 -11.52 16.76
CA ILE A 83 29.31 -11.06 17.99
C ILE A 83 30.06 -12.21 18.67
N LEU A 84 29.40 -13.36 18.84
CA LEU A 84 29.99 -14.53 19.52
C LEU A 84 31.22 -15.06 18.77
N SER A 85 31.22 -14.96 17.44
CA SER A 85 32.33 -15.41 16.59
C SER A 85 33.63 -14.64 16.82
N PHE A 86 33.60 -13.41 17.35
CA PHE A 86 34.81 -12.68 17.73
C PHE A 86 35.51 -13.25 18.97
N PHE A 87 34.78 -14.00 19.80
CA PHE A 87 35.33 -14.65 21.00
C PHE A 87 35.84 -16.06 20.72
N ILE A 88 35.58 -16.62 19.53
CA ILE A 88 36.02 -17.96 19.13
C ILE A 88 37.31 -17.84 18.30
N PRO A 89 38.42 -18.49 18.72
CA PRO A 89 39.67 -18.46 17.97
C PRO A 89 39.49 -18.96 16.53
N GLY A 90 40.00 -18.20 15.56
CA GLY A 90 39.90 -18.55 14.14
C GLY A 90 38.58 -18.18 13.45
N GLN A 91 37.58 -17.69 14.19
CA GLN A 91 36.25 -17.33 13.64
C GLN A 91 36.04 -15.81 13.45
N VAL A 92 37.07 -14.99 13.70
CA VAL A 92 37.02 -13.54 13.45
C VAL A 92 36.55 -13.21 12.03
N PRO A 93 37.03 -13.88 10.94
CA PRO A 93 36.53 -13.62 9.59
C PRO A 93 35.03 -13.88 9.44
N THR A 94 34.54 -14.95 10.08
CA THR A 94 33.11 -15.30 10.12
C THR A 94 32.30 -14.23 10.84
N GLY A 95 32.78 -13.74 11.98
CA GLY A 95 32.17 -12.64 12.73
C GLY A 95 32.04 -11.37 11.88
N VAL A 96 33.14 -10.97 11.22
CA VAL A 96 33.16 -9.80 10.33
C VAL A 96 32.15 -9.96 9.18
N LEU A 97 32.09 -11.13 8.54
CA LEU A 97 31.15 -11.41 7.45
C LEU A 97 29.69 -11.26 7.92
N LEU A 98 29.34 -11.81 9.08
CA LEU A 98 27.99 -11.75 9.63
C LEU A 98 27.59 -10.31 10.03
N ILE A 99 28.51 -9.55 10.62
CA ILE A 99 28.26 -8.13 10.92
C ILE A 99 28.03 -7.33 9.64
N LEU A 100 28.86 -7.52 8.61
CA LEU A 100 28.65 -6.84 7.33
C LEU A 100 27.33 -7.25 6.67
N LEU A 101 26.98 -8.53 6.71
CA LEU A 101 25.72 -9.03 6.16
C LEU A 101 24.50 -8.39 6.84
N THR A 102 24.50 -8.33 8.17
CA THR A 102 23.39 -7.72 8.93
C THR A 102 23.25 -6.22 8.65
N LEU A 103 24.37 -5.49 8.56
CA LEU A 103 24.38 -4.07 8.19
C LEU A 103 23.87 -3.85 6.76
N LEU A 104 24.29 -4.68 5.81
CA LEU A 104 23.84 -4.61 4.43
C LEU A 104 22.33 -4.89 4.34
N ASN A 105 21.84 -5.90 5.05
CA ASN A 105 20.42 -6.23 5.09
C ASN A 105 19.57 -5.04 5.59
N ALA A 106 19.99 -4.40 6.68
CA ALA A 106 19.32 -3.20 7.19
C ALA A 106 19.36 -2.02 6.21
N TYR A 107 20.50 -1.81 5.53
CA TYR A 107 20.63 -0.77 4.51
C TYR A 107 19.72 -1.00 3.30
N LEU A 108 19.66 -2.24 2.80
CA LEU A 108 18.80 -2.63 1.70
C LEU A 108 17.32 -2.53 2.08
N GLY A 109 16.94 -2.93 3.30
CA GLY A 109 15.57 -2.77 3.80
C GLY A 109 15.12 -1.31 3.80
N MET A 110 15.93 -0.41 4.38
CA MET A 110 15.65 1.04 4.38
C MET A 110 15.52 1.64 2.97
N SER A 111 16.30 1.14 2.01
CA SER A 111 16.28 1.67 0.64
C SER A 111 15.13 1.11 -0.22
N GLN A 112 14.61 -0.07 0.12
CA GLN A 112 13.49 -0.69 -0.58
C GLN A 112 12.15 -0.06 -0.18
N GLU A 113 11.97 0.27 1.09
CA GLU A 113 10.74 0.89 1.60
C GLU A 113 10.52 2.30 1.03
N GLY A 114 11.59 3.11 0.97
CA GLY A 114 11.50 4.46 0.38
C GLY A 114 11.16 4.46 -1.12
N LYS A 115 11.45 3.38 -1.84
CA LYS A 115 11.06 3.23 -3.26
C LYS A 115 9.58 2.87 -3.40
N ALA A 116 9.06 2.01 -2.53
CA ALA A 116 7.64 1.63 -2.54
C ALA A 116 6.76 2.85 -2.21
N GLU A 117 7.12 3.65 -1.21
CA GLU A 117 6.42 4.90 -0.88
C GLU A 117 6.45 5.90 -2.04
N ALA A 118 7.58 6.03 -2.74
CA ALA A 118 7.70 6.95 -3.87
C ALA A 118 6.78 6.55 -5.04
N SER A 119 6.57 5.26 -5.27
CA SER A 119 5.62 4.78 -6.29
C SER A 119 4.18 5.07 -5.91
N VAL A 120 3.80 4.92 -4.64
CA VAL A 120 2.44 5.21 -4.16
C VAL A 120 2.16 6.71 -4.14
N ALA A 121 3.14 7.53 -3.72
CA ALA A 121 2.99 8.98 -3.70
C ALA A 121 2.94 9.63 -5.10
N ALA A 122 3.29 8.88 -6.15
CA ALA A 122 3.23 9.35 -7.54
C ALA A 122 1.84 9.11 -8.20
N LEU A 123 0.91 8.47 -7.50
CA LEU A 123 -0.49 8.22 -7.90
C LEU A 123 -1.43 9.17 -7.15
#